data_AF-A0A497BT84-F1
#
_entry.id   AF-A0A497BT84-F1
#
_cell.length_a   1.000
_cell.length_b   1.000
_cell.length_c   1.000
_cell.angle_alpha   90.00
_cell.angle_beta   90.00
_cell.angle_gamma   90.00
#
_symmetry.space_group_name_H-M   'P 1'
#
loop_
_entity.id
_entity.type
_entity.pdbx_description
1 polymer ?
#
loop_
_entity_poly.entity_id
_entity_poly.type
_entity_poly.pdbx_seq_one_letter_code
_entity_poly.pdbx_strand_id
1 'polypeptide(L)'
;MKTYKILGLVIALALLLTLSKALVTSASTAHQDSEILAPTWAESGQAQGPIIIDHTCTDITAVPQEWIEKAKQTLHIGYGHTSHGSQLTSGMTGLVSFANNGGLGLALPQDIFNWNGGGTDGALDLREGDGYGTGDLDHDCGYYPNWVDETEEYLGTPDPVTG
;
A
#
# COMPACT_ATOMS: atom_id res chain seq x y z
N MET A 1 -0.30 38.06 -29.80
CA MET A 1 -0.20 36.72 -29.16
C MET A 1 0.18 36.76 -27.67
N LYS A 2 -0.35 37.70 -26.87
CA LYS A 2 -0.15 37.69 -25.39
C LYS A 2 -1.45 37.79 -24.58
N THR A 3 -2.58 38.11 -25.22
CA THR A 3 -3.90 38.29 -24.59
C THR A 3 -4.69 36.99 -24.39
N TYR A 4 -4.47 35.96 -25.22
CA TYR A 4 -5.19 34.69 -25.10
C TYR A 4 -4.73 33.79 -23.95
N LYS A 5 -3.51 33.99 -23.43
CA LYS A 5 -2.98 33.21 -22.28
C LYS A 5 -3.53 33.70 -20.94
N ILE A 6 -3.91 34.98 -20.83
CA ILE A 6 -4.49 35.56 -19.61
C ILE A 6 -5.99 35.24 -19.54
N LEU A 7 -6.68 35.21 -20.68
CA LEU A 7 -8.11 34.85 -20.73
C LEU A 7 -8.37 33.38 -20.34
N GLY A 8 -7.47 32.47 -20.71
CA GLY A 8 -7.57 31.04 -20.32
C GLY A 8 -7.37 30.80 -18.82
N LEU A 9 -6.46 31.54 -18.17
CA LEU A 9 -6.19 31.41 -16.74
C LEU A 9 -7.33 31.97 -15.87
N VAL A 10 -8.00 33.03 -16.34
CA VAL A 10 -9.13 33.66 -15.62
C VAL A 10 -10.40 32.81 -15.72
N ILE A 11 -10.61 32.09 -16.83
CA ILE A 11 -11.73 31.15 -16.98
C ILE A 11 -11.50 29.88 -16.13
N ALA A 12 -10.25 29.39 -16.03
CA ALA A 12 -9.93 28.23 -15.20
C ALA A 12 -10.08 28.49 -13.69
N LEU A 13 -9.75 29.69 -13.19
CA LEU A 13 -9.98 30.04 -11.77
C LEU A 13 -11.46 30.33 -11.44
N ALA A 14 -12.25 30.82 -12.38
CA ALA A 14 -13.69 31.06 -12.16
C ALA A 14 -14.51 29.76 -12.09
N LEU A 15 -14.05 28.69 -12.74
CA LEU A 15 -14.66 27.35 -12.66
C LEU A 15 -14.33 26.61 -11.34
N LEU A 16 -13.24 26.97 -10.63
CA LEU A 16 -12.87 26.36 -9.35
C LEU A 16 -13.58 26.99 -8.13
N LEU A 17 -14.30 28.11 -8.29
CA LEU A 17 -14.93 28.85 -7.19
C LEU A 17 -16.47 28.85 -7.19
N THR A 18 -17.13 28.18 -8.14
CA THR A 18 -18.61 28.07 -8.18
C THR A 18 -19.15 26.69 -7.78
N LEU A 19 -18.28 25.73 -7.44
CA LEU A 19 -18.67 24.35 -7.08
C LEU A 19 -18.78 24.09 -5.57
N SER A 20 -19.23 25.07 -4.78
CA SER A 20 -19.45 24.89 -3.32
C SER A 20 -20.86 25.24 -2.83
N LYS A 21 -21.83 25.43 -3.74
CA LYS A 21 -23.23 25.65 -3.36
C LYS A 21 -24.20 24.83 -4.21
N ALA A 22 -24.17 23.53 -4.01
CA ALA A 22 -25.34 22.68 -4.29
C ALA A 22 -25.77 22.06 -2.96
N LEU A 23 -26.68 22.77 -2.29
CA LEU A 23 -27.49 22.22 -1.21
C LEU A 23 -28.40 21.15 -1.85
N VAL A 24 -28.08 19.88 -1.62
CA VAL A 24 -28.92 18.77 -2.06
C VAL A 24 -30.09 18.67 -1.09
N THR A 25 -31.26 19.13 -1.53
CA THR A 25 -32.54 18.75 -0.93
C THR A 25 -33.35 18.00 -1.96
N SER A 26 -33.46 16.70 -1.78
CA SER A 26 -34.62 15.92 -2.22
C SER A 26 -34.94 14.90 -1.13
N ALA A 27 -36.14 15.04 -0.57
CA ALA A 27 -36.72 14.09 0.38
C ALA A 27 -37.03 12.79 -0.38
N SER A 28 -36.52 11.66 0.11
CA SER A 28 -36.93 10.33 -0.35
C SER A 28 -38.24 9.96 0.33
N THR A 29 -39.27 9.66 -0.44
CA THR A 29 -40.51 9.05 0.05
C THR A 29 -40.20 7.67 0.62
N ALA A 30 -40.60 7.45 1.88
CA ALA A 30 -40.46 6.17 2.57
C ALA A 30 -41.15 5.04 1.78
N HIS A 31 -40.38 3.99 1.46
CA HIS A 31 -40.93 2.69 1.06
C HIS A 31 -40.95 1.80 2.30
N GLN A 32 -42.13 1.29 2.66
CA GLN A 32 -42.31 0.46 3.85
C GLN A 32 -41.78 -0.97 3.63
N ASP A 33 -40.81 -1.31 4.46
CA ASP A 33 -40.33 -2.57 5.03
C ASP A 33 -40.83 -3.93 4.49
N SER A 34 -39.85 -4.79 4.22
CA SER A 34 -39.90 -6.19 4.63
C SER A 34 -38.60 -6.48 5.37
N GLU A 35 -38.68 -6.68 6.69
CA GLU A 35 -37.55 -6.96 7.57
C GLU A 35 -36.80 -8.23 7.14
N ILE A 36 -35.70 -8.06 6.42
CA ILE A 36 -34.62 -9.06 6.44
C ILE A 36 -33.65 -8.57 7.49
N LEU A 37 -33.51 -9.33 8.58
CA LEU A 37 -32.57 -9.12 9.66
C LEU A 37 -31.17 -8.91 9.07
N ALA A 38 -30.76 -7.65 8.95
CA ALA A 38 -29.40 -7.32 8.57
C ALA A 38 -28.46 -7.91 9.62
N PRO A 39 -27.39 -8.63 9.25
CA PRO A 39 -26.41 -9.07 10.21
C PRO A 39 -25.88 -7.82 10.92
N THR A 40 -26.02 -7.79 12.25
CA THR A 40 -25.39 -6.80 13.09
C THR A 40 -23.88 -7.07 13.01
N TRP A 41 -23.22 -6.48 12.02
CA TRP A 41 -21.77 -6.33 12.05
C TRP A 41 -21.50 -5.50 13.30
N ALA A 42 -20.98 -6.16 14.34
CA ALA A 42 -20.63 -5.52 15.59
C ALA A 42 -19.86 -4.24 15.27
N GLU A 43 -20.33 -3.10 15.79
CA GLU A 43 -19.59 -1.85 15.72
C GLU A 43 -18.16 -2.13 16.19
N SER A 44 -17.21 -2.02 15.26
CA SER A 44 -15.80 -2.16 15.57
C SER A 44 -15.49 -1.18 16.68
N GLY A 45 -15.13 -1.69 17.86
CA GLY A 45 -14.71 -0.86 18.98
C GLY A 45 -13.60 0.06 18.52
N GLN A 46 -13.93 1.35 18.32
CA GLN A 46 -12.93 2.38 18.09
C GLN A 46 -11.97 2.32 19.27
N ALA A 47 -10.68 2.12 18.99
CA ALA A 47 -9.66 2.14 20.02
C ALA A 47 -9.81 3.45 20.82
N GLN A 48 -10.12 3.35 22.12
CA GLN A 48 -10.38 4.53 22.97
C GLN A 48 -9.12 5.37 23.27
N GLY A 49 -7.98 5.04 22.64
CA GLY A 49 -6.71 5.72 22.75
C GLY A 49 -5.79 5.37 21.57
N PRO A 50 -4.61 6.01 21.47
CA PRO A 50 -3.67 5.74 20.40
C PRO A 50 -3.23 4.27 20.42
N ILE A 51 -3.19 3.63 19.24
CA ILE A 51 -2.49 2.36 19.08
C ILE A 51 -1.00 2.68 19.07
N ILE A 52 -0.31 2.35 20.16
CA ILE A 52 1.15 2.45 20.24
C ILE A 52 1.71 1.11 19.80
N ILE A 53 2.29 1.07 18.60
CA ILE A 53 3.10 -0.06 18.16
C ILE A 53 4.47 0.12 18.80
N ASP A 54 4.71 -0.62 19.88
CA ASP A 54 5.99 -0.59 20.57
C ASP A 54 7.02 -1.41 19.81
N HIS A 55 7.98 -0.73 19.19
CA HIS A 55 9.09 -1.34 18.47
C HIS A 55 10.31 -1.63 19.37
N THR A 56 10.25 -1.31 20.67
CA THR A 56 11.39 -1.52 21.60
C THR A 56 11.63 -3.01 21.90
N CYS A 57 10.68 -3.87 21.59
CA CYS A 57 10.81 -5.31 21.73
C CYS A 57 11.47 -5.99 20.52
N THR A 58 11.81 -5.25 19.46
CA THR A 58 12.43 -5.81 18.24
C THR A 58 13.92 -5.46 18.18
N ASP A 59 14.77 -6.48 18.14
CA ASP A 59 16.21 -6.32 17.92
C ASP A 59 16.58 -6.82 16.52
N ILE A 60 16.75 -5.88 15.59
CA ILE A 60 17.16 -6.20 14.21
C ILE A 60 18.59 -6.75 14.13
N THR A 61 19.44 -6.47 15.13
CA THR A 61 20.83 -6.97 15.15
C THR A 61 20.90 -8.45 15.47
N ALA A 62 19.83 -9.00 16.06
CA ALA A 62 19.71 -10.41 16.36
C ALA A 62 19.36 -11.27 15.14
N VAL A 63 19.00 -10.67 14.00
CA VAL A 63 18.67 -11.42 12.76
C VAL A 63 19.96 -11.94 12.12
N PRO A 64 20.18 -13.27 12.06
CA PRO A 64 21.36 -13.82 11.42
C PRO A 64 21.40 -13.51 9.92
N GLN A 65 22.58 -13.15 9.41
CA GLN A 65 22.81 -12.84 8.00
C GLN A 65 22.26 -13.93 7.06
N GLU A 66 22.47 -15.21 7.40
CA GLU A 66 22.02 -16.35 6.59
C GLU A 66 20.51 -16.35 6.34
N TRP A 67 19.70 -15.83 7.26
CA TRP A 67 18.25 -15.74 7.09
C TRP A 67 17.85 -14.58 6.17
N ILE A 68 18.61 -13.48 6.18
CA ILE A 68 18.41 -12.38 5.24
C ILE A 68 18.75 -12.86 3.83
N GLU A 69 19.88 -13.54 3.67
CA GLU A 69 20.29 -14.12 2.38
C GLU A 69 19.30 -15.20 1.91
N LYS A 70 18.83 -16.06 2.81
CA LYS A 70 17.81 -17.05 2.48
C LYS A 70 16.52 -16.40 2.00
N ALA A 71 16.05 -15.36 2.68
CA ALA A 71 14.87 -14.61 2.29
C ALA A 71 15.00 -14.05 0.87
N LYS A 72 16.15 -13.45 0.52
CA LYS A 72 16.43 -12.94 -0.84
C LYS A 72 16.41 -14.03 -1.90
N GLN A 73 16.80 -15.26 -1.54
CA GLN A 73 16.83 -16.40 -2.47
C GLN A 73 15.47 -17.09 -2.64
N THR A 74 14.57 -16.99 -1.66
CA THR A 74 13.36 -17.82 -1.64
C THR A 74 12.05 -17.05 -1.67
N LEU A 75 12.04 -15.78 -1.27
CA LEU A 75 10.82 -15.01 -1.26
C LEU A 75 10.61 -14.32 -2.61
N HIS A 76 9.37 -14.40 -3.09
CA HIS A 76 8.81 -13.54 -4.13
C HIS A 76 7.59 -12.87 -3.51
N ILE A 77 7.65 -11.54 -3.36
CA ILE A 77 6.68 -10.78 -2.57
C ILE A 77 5.90 -9.86 -3.50
N GLY A 78 4.60 -10.10 -3.61
CA GLY A 78 3.64 -9.16 -4.20
C GLY A 78 3.08 -8.23 -3.13
N TYR A 79 3.17 -6.91 -3.35
CA TYR A 79 2.66 -5.89 -2.45
C TYR A 79 1.74 -4.90 -3.18
N GLY A 80 0.44 -5.22 -3.18
CA GLY A 80 -0.63 -4.31 -3.58
C GLY A 80 -1.13 -3.47 -2.40
N HIS A 81 -1.29 -2.17 -2.60
CA HIS A 81 -1.76 -1.25 -1.57
C HIS A 81 -2.52 -0.07 -2.18
N THR A 82 -3.43 0.53 -1.41
CA THR A 82 -4.02 1.83 -1.75
C THR A 82 -3.47 2.94 -0.85
N SER A 83 -3.95 4.17 -1.06
CA SER A 83 -3.57 5.43 -0.37
C SER A 83 -2.64 5.28 0.85
N HIS A 84 -1.44 5.85 0.76
CA HIS A 84 -0.40 5.84 1.80
C HIS A 84 0.26 4.48 2.09
N GLY A 85 0.00 3.42 1.32
CA GLY A 85 0.66 2.12 1.54
C GLY A 85 2.17 2.07 1.22
N SER A 86 2.71 3.04 0.47
CA SER A 86 4.14 3.08 0.10
C SER A 86 5.11 3.30 1.27
N GLN A 87 4.61 3.40 2.50
CA GLN A 87 5.43 3.49 3.71
C GLN A 87 6.38 2.29 3.85
N LEU A 88 5.95 1.08 3.48
CA LEU A 88 6.79 -0.12 3.56
C LEU A 88 7.98 -0.05 2.61
N THR A 89 7.76 0.24 1.33
CA THR A 89 8.83 0.32 0.32
C THR A 89 9.72 1.54 0.48
N SER A 90 9.15 2.67 0.94
CA SER A 90 9.93 3.83 1.39
C SER A 90 10.83 3.45 2.57
N GLY A 91 10.30 2.69 3.53
CA GLY A 91 11.04 2.15 4.66
C GLY A 91 12.16 1.19 4.23
N MET A 92 11.89 0.29 3.28
CA MET A 92 12.89 -0.63 2.71
C MET A 92 14.04 0.13 2.05
N THR A 93 13.74 1.20 1.30
CA THR A 93 14.77 2.09 0.74
C THR A 93 15.62 2.74 1.83
N GLY A 94 14.99 3.20 2.91
CA GLY A 94 15.68 3.73 4.08
C GLY A 94 16.53 2.67 4.80
N LEU A 95 16.05 1.44 4.88
CA LEU A 95 16.72 0.31 5.55
C LEU A 95 18.06 -0.03 4.89
N VAL A 96 18.14 0.00 3.55
CA VAL A 96 19.40 -0.18 2.81
C VAL A 96 20.44 0.83 3.28
N SER A 97 20.08 2.12 3.25
CA SER A 97 20.98 3.20 3.67
C SER A 97 21.33 3.10 5.15
N PHE A 98 20.37 2.78 6.01
CA PHE A 98 20.58 2.61 7.44
C PHE A 98 21.60 1.52 7.76
N ALA A 99 21.44 0.33 7.17
CA ALA A 99 22.34 -0.80 7.40
C ALA A 99 23.73 -0.58 6.80
N ASN A 100 23.81 -0.02 5.58
CA ASN A 100 25.09 0.31 4.94
C ASN A 100 25.91 1.31 5.76
N ASN A 101 25.25 2.20 6.48
CA ASN A 101 25.90 3.15 7.40
C ASN A 101 26.17 2.56 8.80
N GLY A 102 26.01 1.25 8.98
CA GLY A 102 26.30 0.53 10.22
C GLY A 102 25.14 0.47 11.22
N GLY A 103 23.96 1.03 10.91
CA GLY A 103 22.73 0.95 11.71
C GLY A 103 22.94 0.95 13.24
N LEU A 104 22.23 0.06 13.94
CA LEU A 104 22.39 -0.21 15.38
C LEU A 104 23.65 -1.03 15.71
N GLY A 105 24.78 -0.77 15.04
CA GLY A 105 25.97 -1.61 15.09
C GLY A 105 25.87 -2.85 14.17
N LEU A 106 25.02 -2.79 13.16
CA LEU A 106 24.92 -3.82 12.12
C LEU A 106 26.24 -3.90 11.36
N ALA A 107 26.86 -5.08 11.39
CA ALA A 107 28.07 -5.39 10.64
C ALA A 107 27.74 -6.41 9.54
N LEU A 108 26.93 -5.99 8.57
CA LEU A 108 26.47 -6.81 7.46
C LEU A 108 27.13 -6.38 6.14
N PRO A 109 27.16 -7.25 5.12
CA PRO A 109 27.57 -6.88 3.77
C PRO A 109 26.83 -5.65 3.24
N GLN A 110 27.54 -4.87 2.42
CA GLN A 110 26.97 -3.74 1.69
C GLN A 110 25.76 -4.20 0.87
N ASP A 111 24.69 -3.42 0.89
CA ASP A 111 23.46 -3.63 0.12
C ASP A 111 22.75 -4.95 0.45
N ILE A 112 22.98 -5.51 1.64
CA ILE A 112 22.34 -6.77 2.05
C ILE A 112 20.81 -6.69 2.00
N PHE A 113 20.23 -5.53 2.33
CA PHE A 113 18.78 -5.29 2.27
C PHE A 113 18.28 -4.73 0.93
N ASN A 114 19.12 -4.71 -0.11
CA ASN A 114 18.71 -4.21 -1.41
C ASN A 114 17.53 -5.03 -1.94
N TRP A 115 16.60 -4.35 -2.63
CA TRP A 115 15.35 -4.92 -3.12
C TRP A 115 15.01 -4.34 -4.49
N ASN A 116 14.37 -5.15 -5.32
CA ASN A 116 13.79 -4.71 -6.58
C ASN A 116 12.73 -5.74 -7.02
N GLY A 117 11.88 -5.35 -7.96
CA GLY A 117 10.96 -6.31 -8.56
C GLY A 117 11.70 -7.24 -9.53
N GLY A 118 11.74 -8.52 -9.19
CA GLY A 118 12.43 -9.60 -9.90
C GLY A 118 13.69 -10.12 -9.19
N GLY A 119 14.07 -9.56 -8.05
CA GLY A 119 15.21 -10.02 -7.25
C GLY A 119 16.56 -10.00 -7.98
N THR A 120 16.71 -9.15 -9.01
CA THR A 120 17.91 -9.11 -9.84
C THR A 120 19.13 -8.62 -9.07
N ASP A 121 20.32 -9.01 -9.51
CA ASP A 121 21.60 -8.69 -8.85
C ASP A 121 21.69 -9.15 -7.39
N GLY A 122 20.91 -10.18 -7.05
CA GLY A 122 20.87 -10.75 -5.71
C GLY A 122 20.16 -9.86 -4.70
N ALA A 123 19.17 -9.07 -5.12
CA ALA A 123 18.27 -8.31 -4.26
C ALA A 123 17.10 -9.16 -3.75
N LEU A 124 16.37 -8.69 -2.72
CA LEU A 124 15.07 -9.25 -2.37
C LEU A 124 14.06 -8.98 -3.49
N ASP A 125 13.34 -10.02 -3.95
CA ASP A 125 12.24 -9.83 -4.88
C ASP A 125 11.00 -9.29 -4.16
N LEU A 126 10.74 -8.00 -4.37
CA LEU A 126 9.55 -7.32 -3.91
C LEU A 126 8.99 -6.47 -5.05
N ARG A 127 7.76 -6.78 -5.45
CA ARG A 127 6.96 -6.00 -6.39
C ARG A 127 5.95 -5.15 -5.64
N GLU A 128 6.14 -3.85 -5.73
CA GLU A 128 5.12 -2.88 -5.34
C GLU A 128 4.22 -2.58 -6.55
N GLY A 129 2.91 -2.74 -6.38
CA GLY A 129 1.93 -2.31 -7.36
C GLY A 129 1.77 -0.79 -7.42
N ASP A 130 1.12 -0.28 -8.46
CA ASP A 130 1.06 1.16 -8.72
C ASP A 130 -0.04 1.92 -7.94
N GLY A 131 -0.87 1.20 -7.18
CA GLY A 131 -1.83 1.70 -6.20
C GLY A 131 -3.13 2.26 -6.77
N TYR A 132 -3.13 2.76 -8.01
CA TYR A 132 -4.28 3.32 -8.75
C TYR A 132 -4.09 3.32 -10.28
N GLY A 133 -3.10 2.59 -10.80
CA GLY A 133 -2.79 2.55 -12.22
C GLY A 133 -3.37 1.29 -12.87
N THR A 134 -2.54 0.60 -13.64
CA THR A 134 -2.92 -0.62 -14.35
C THR A 134 -1.72 -1.56 -14.38
N GLY A 135 -1.91 -2.82 -14.03
CA GLY A 135 -0.87 -3.84 -14.04
C GLY A 135 -1.00 -4.74 -12.81
N ASP A 136 0.04 -5.51 -12.52
CA ASP A 136 0.02 -6.45 -11.41
C ASP A 136 -0.05 -5.71 -10.05
N LEU A 137 -0.98 -6.15 -9.19
CA LEU A 137 -1.13 -5.75 -7.79
C LEU A 137 -1.52 -4.26 -7.65
N ASP A 138 -2.30 -3.74 -8.58
CA ASP A 138 -2.62 -2.32 -8.71
C ASP A 138 -3.40 -1.76 -7.51
N HIS A 139 -4.15 -2.60 -6.79
CA HIS A 139 -4.91 -2.22 -5.60
C HIS A 139 -4.71 -3.19 -4.42
N ASP A 140 -5.28 -2.82 -3.27
CA ASP A 140 -5.30 -3.70 -2.10
C ASP A 140 -6.43 -4.75 -2.15
N CYS A 141 -6.46 -5.63 -1.14
CA CYS A 141 -7.43 -6.72 -1.03
C CYS A 141 -8.90 -6.29 -0.91
N GLY A 142 -9.19 -5.00 -0.75
CA GLY A 142 -10.55 -4.47 -0.83
C GLY A 142 -11.13 -4.52 -2.25
N TYR A 143 -10.28 -4.66 -3.27
CA TYR A 143 -10.65 -4.64 -4.69
C TYR A 143 -10.81 -6.06 -5.24
N TYR A 144 -11.88 -6.75 -4.84
CA TYR A 144 -12.23 -8.07 -5.36
C TYR A 144 -13.09 -7.97 -6.64
N PRO A 145 -12.84 -8.78 -7.69
CA PRO A 145 -11.87 -9.88 -7.75
C PRO A 145 -10.46 -9.48 -8.22
N ASN A 146 -10.25 -8.24 -8.69
CA ASN A 146 -8.99 -7.78 -9.28
C ASN A 146 -7.74 -8.16 -8.47
N TRP A 147 -7.74 -7.89 -7.16
CA TRP A 147 -6.63 -8.23 -6.29
C TRP A 147 -6.27 -9.72 -6.32
N VAL A 148 -7.27 -10.61 -6.39
CA VAL A 148 -7.04 -12.06 -6.49
C VAL A 148 -6.43 -12.40 -7.84
N ASP A 149 -7.08 -11.94 -8.91
CA ASP A 149 -6.66 -12.24 -10.29
C ASP A 149 -5.22 -11.79 -10.54
N GLU A 150 -4.86 -10.57 -10.14
CA GLU A 150 -3.52 -10.01 -10.30
C GLU A 150 -2.49 -10.67 -9.37
N THR A 151 -2.89 -11.04 -8.14
CA THR A 151 -2.01 -11.79 -7.23
C THR A 151 -1.67 -13.17 -7.80
N GLU A 152 -2.66 -13.88 -8.34
CA GLU A 152 -2.47 -15.18 -8.97
C GLU A 152 -1.68 -15.07 -10.29
N GLU A 153 -1.87 -13.99 -11.05
CA GLU A 153 -1.06 -13.71 -12.25
C GLU A 153 0.41 -13.49 -11.90
N TYR A 154 0.70 -12.71 -10.84
CA TYR A 154 2.07 -12.39 -10.45
C TYR A 154 2.78 -13.51 -9.66
N LEU A 155 2.14 -14.07 -8.63
CA LEU A 155 2.74 -15.08 -7.74
C LEU A 155 2.48 -16.52 -8.19
N GLY A 156 1.56 -16.72 -9.14
CA GLY A 156 1.08 -18.04 -9.55
C GLY A 156 -0.02 -18.58 -8.64
N THR A 157 -0.44 -19.82 -8.93
CA THR A 157 -1.45 -20.51 -8.13
C THR A 157 -0.90 -20.80 -6.72
N PRO A 158 -1.66 -20.49 -5.65
CA PRO A 158 -1.28 -20.85 -4.28
C PRO A 158 -0.98 -22.35 -4.15
N ASP A 159 0.01 -22.68 -3.33
CA ASP A 159 0.28 -24.06 -2.96
C ASP A 159 -0.91 -24.58 -2.14
N PRO A 160 -1.58 -25.67 -2.56
CA PRO A 160 -2.79 -26.14 -1.89
C PRO A 160 -2.56 -26.67 -0.47
N VAL A 161 -1.30 -26.84 -0.05
CA VAL A 161 -0.89 -27.31 1.29
C VAL A 161 -0.45 -26.13 2.15
N THR A 162 0.31 -25.17 1.60
CA THR A 162 0.87 -24.06 2.39
C THR A 162 0.18 -22.72 2.22
N GLY A 163 -0.71 -22.58 1.23
CA GLY A 163 -1.32 -21.31 0.82
C GLY A 163 -0.39 -20.53 -0.08
#